data_AF-A0A1E5VNC8-F1
#
_entry.id   AF-A0A1E5VNC8-F1
#
_cell.length_a   1.000
_cell.length_b   1.000
_cell.length_c   1.000
_cell.angle_alpha   90.00
_cell.angle_beta   90.00
_cell.angle_gamma   90.00
#
_symmetry.space_group_name_H-M   'P 1'
#
loop_
_entity.id
_entity.type
_entity.pdbx_description
1 polymer ?
#
loop_
_entity_poly.entity_id
_entity_poly.type
_entity_poly.pdbx_seq_one_letter_code
_entity_poly.pdbx_strand_id
1 'polypeptide(L)'
;MDVKRSSSSSAAAEGRRNSASNSSSGGSAAVERKEIERKRRQHMKSLCVKLASLVPKEHYSSKNTMTQQSSLDEAAAYIKKLKERVDELQQKRSSAQLLAGMRGGGGGGGASTPAGTTTTSSGAGSEEADEEAMAAPPVVEVRHHNDGSSLEVVLISSVARPFKLHEVVTVLEEEGAEIINANFSVAGRKIFYTIHSRVYRLFIYTSFL
;
A
#
# COMPACT_ATOMS: atom_id res chain seq x y z
N MET A 1 -25.93 70.10 -43.10
CA MET A 1 -25.75 68.90 -42.26
C MET A 1 -24.54 68.20 -42.80
N ASP A 2 -23.44 68.44 -42.11
CA ASP A 2 -22.10 68.39 -42.67
C ASP A 2 -21.41 67.14 -42.17
N VAL A 3 -20.80 66.37 -43.06
CA VAL A 3 -19.86 65.32 -42.67
C VAL A 3 -18.50 65.65 -43.30
N LYS A 4 -17.57 66.01 -42.43
CA LYS A 4 -16.32 66.67 -42.78
C LYS A 4 -15.32 65.67 -43.34
N ARG A 5 -14.83 65.91 -44.56
CA ARG A 5 -13.61 65.27 -45.09
C ARG A 5 -12.41 65.63 -44.20
N SER A 6 -11.54 64.67 -43.93
CA SER A 6 -10.13 64.94 -43.62
C SER A 6 -9.26 63.77 -44.12
N SER A 7 -8.36 64.08 -45.04
CA SER A 7 -7.51 63.10 -45.74
C SER A 7 -6.16 63.73 -46.14
N SER A 8 -5.09 63.27 -45.51
CA SER A 8 -3.68 63.34 -45.96
C SER A 8 -2.82 62.67 -44.86
N SER A 9 -2.02 61.61 -45.06
CA SER A 9 -1.04 61.23 -46.09
C SER A 9 0.37 61.78 -45.87
N SER A 10 1.27 60.92 -45.39
CA SER A 10 2.65 60.85 -45.88
C SER A 10 3.24 59.47 -45.62
N ALA A 11 4.00 58.96 -46.57
CA ALA A 11 4.74 57.70 -46.47
C ALA A 11 6.21 57.99 -46.73
N ALA A 12 7.10 57.36 -45.96
CA ALA A 12 8.50 57.15 -46.33
C ALA A 12 9.02 55.91 -45.59
N ALA A 13 9.71 55.05 -46.31
CA ALA A 13 10.37 53.86 -45.77
C ALA A 13 11.86 54.16 -45.47
N GLU A 14 12.63 53.10 -45.21
CA GLU A 14 14.05 53.11 -44.80
C GLU A 14 14.28 53.51 -43.32
N GLY A 15 15.24 52.93 -42.60
CA GLY A 15 16.10 51.81 -42.97
C GLY A 15 17.07 51.40 -41.85
N ARG A 16 17.00 50.12 -41.45
CA ARG A 16 18.08 49.27 -40.92
C ARG A 16 19.16 49.93 -40.04
N ARG A 17 19.16 49.63 -38.73
CA ARG A 17 20.39 49.21 -38.02
C ARG A 17 20.11 48.05 -37.08
N ASN A 18 20.56 46.86 -37.48
CA ASN A 18 20.75 45.73 -36.56
C ASN A 18 21.73 46.15 -35.47
N SER A 19 21.32 46.02 -34.21
CA SER A 19 22.26 45.93 -33.09
C SER A 19 22.20 44.50 -32.55
N ALA A 20 22.98 43.61 -33.17
CA ALA A 20 23.17 42.26 -32.69
C ALA A 20 24.00 42.27 -31.41
N SER A 21 23.34 42.33 -30.24
CA SER A 21 23.98 42.02 -28.97
C SER A 21 24.11 40.51 -28.82
N ASN A 22 25.26 39.99 -29.26
CA ASN A 22 25.64 38.59 -29.12
C ASN A 22 25.80 38.22 -27.64
N SER A 23 24.77 37.63 -27.03
CA SER A 23 24.86 36.94 -25.73
C SER A 23 24.96 35.43 -25.95
N SER A 24 26.18 34.95 -26.24
CA SER A 24 26.47 33.53 -26.46
C SER A 24 26.21 32.62 -25.24
N SER A 25 25.89 33.19 -24.08
CA SER A 25 25.38 32.48 -22.89
C SER A 25 23.89 32.11 -22.98
N GLY A 26 23.09 32.84 -23.78
CA GLY A 26 21.64 32.64 -23.87
C GLY A 26 21.22 31.31 -24.51
N GLY A 27 22.07 30.74 -25.38
CA GLY A 27 21.81 29.46 -26.03
C GLY A 27 21.75 28.30 -25.04
N SER A 28 22.73 28.21 -24.14
CA SER A 28 22.80 27.14 -23.13
C SER A 28 21.61 27.22 -22.16
N ALA A 29 21.36 28.40 -21.58
CA ALA A 29 20.23 28.61 -20.67
C ALA A 29 18.87 28.38 -21.35
N ALA A 30 18.72 28.70 -22.64
CA ALA A 30 17.50 28.40 -23.39
C ALA A 30 17.32 26.90 -23.69
N VAL A 31 18.41 26.15 -23.89
CA VAL A 31 18.38 24.69 -24.05
C VAL A 31 18.06 24.02 -22.72
N GLU A 32 18.71 24.42 -21.63
CA GLU A 32 18.44 23.97 -20.26
C GLU A 32 16.98 24.23 -19.87
N ARG A 33 16.46 25.44 -20.12
CA ARG A 33 15.03 25.76 -19.88
C ARG A 33 14.07 24.87 -20.68
N LYS A 34 14.42 24.54 -21.94
CA LYS A 34 13.65 23.59 -22.77
C LYS A 34 13.73 22.16 -22.23
N GLU A 35 14.86 21.77 -21.63
CA GLU A 35 15.04 20.46 -21.02
C GLU A 35 14.27 20.33 -19.69
N ILE A 36 14.35 21.33 -18.82
CA ILE A 36 13.58 21.40 -17.56
C ILE A 36 12.08 21.29 -17.86
N GLU A 37 11.57 22.08 -18.82
CA GLU A 37 10.16 22.02 -19.20
C GLU A 37 9.77 20.68 -19.86
N ARG A 38 10.68 20.06 -20.63
CA ARG A 38 10.49 18.69 -21.16
C ARG A 38 10.38 17.67 -20.02
N LYS A 39 11.31 17.69 -19.06
CA LYS A 39 11.32 16.80 -17.87
C LYS A 39 10.03 16.98 -17.06
N ARG A 40 9.59 18.22 -16.83
CA ARG A 40 8.33 18.54 -16.14
C ARG A 40 7.10 17.96 -16.87
N ARG A 41 7.02 18.08 -18.20
CA ARG A 41 5.94 17.49 -19.01
C ARG A 41 5.98 15.96 -19.01
N GLN A 42 7.16 15.35 -19.09
CA GLN A 42 7.33 13.89 -19.04
C GLN A 42 6.91 13.34 -17.67
N HIS A 43 7.29 14.02 -16.58
CA HIS A 43 6.87 13.65 -15.23
C HIS A 43 5.35 13.70 -15.07
N MET A 44 4.70 14.81 -15.45
CA MET A 44 3.23 14.91 -15.44
C MET A 44 2.56 13.82 -16.28
N LYS A 45 3.08 13.52 -17.47
CA LYS A 45 2.56 12.43 -18.31
C LYS A 45 2.67 11.08 -17.62
N SER A 46 3.79 10.79 -16.96
CA SER A 46 4.01 9.56 -16.19
C SER A 46 3.01 9.41 -15.03
N LEU A 47 2.73 10.49 -14.30
CA LEU A 47 1.73 10.50 -13.23
C LEU A 47 0.32 10.21 -13.75
N CYS A 48 -0.10 10.81 -14.86
CA CYS A 48 -1.40 10.53 -15.48
C CYS A 48 -1.55 9.06 -15.91
N VAL A 49 -0.50 8.46 -16.48
CA VAL A 49 -0.50 7.03 -16.85
C VAL A 49 -0.57 6.12 -15.62
N LYS A 50 0.11 6.48 -14.53
CA LYS A 50 0.02 5.75 -13.25
C LYS A 50 -1.40 5.80 -12.68
N LEU A 51 -2.03 6.98 -12.66
CA LEU A 51 -3.43 7.16 -12.22
C LEU A 51 -4.40 6.30 -13.04
N ALA A 52 -4.30 6.33 -14.36
CA ALA A 52 -5.14 5.53 -15.26
C ALA A 52 -4.97 4.00 -15.08
N SER A 53 -3.91 3.55 -14.40
CA SER A 53 -3.67 2.14 -14.05
C SER A 53 -4.27 1.73 -12.70
N LEU A 54 -4.55 2.70 -11.81
CA LEU A 54 -5.14 2.49 -10.48
C LEU A 54 -6.67 2.61 -10.49
N VAL A 55 -7.25 3.33 -11.46
CA VAL A 55 -8.70 3.43 -11.65
C VAL A 55 -9.21 2.17 -12.39
N PRO A 56 -10.24 1.46 -11.89
CA PRO A 56 -10.79 0.28 -12.55
C PRO A 56 -11.31 0.58 -13.95
N LYS A 57 -11.07 -0.36 -14.89
CA LYS A 57 -11.39 -0.16 -16.31
C LYS A 57 -12.86 -0.36 -16.68
N GLU A 58 -13.70 -0.72 -15.70
CA GLU A 58 -15.14 -0.99 -15.86
C GLU A 58 -15.99 0.24 -16.23
N HIS A 59 -15.39 1.44 -16.30
CA HIS A 59 -16.09 2.70 -16.60
C HIS A 59 -15.54 3.48 -17.80
N TYR A 60 -14.66 2.89 -18.63
CA TYR A 60 -14.23 3.47 -19.93
C TYR A 60 -15.37 3.44 -20.96
N SER A 61 -16.43 4.23 -20.70
CA SER A 61 -17.60 4.38 -21.55
C SER A 61 -17.21 5.08 -22.85
N SER A 62 -17.08 4.27 -23.90
CA SER A 62 -17.02 4.63 -25.31
C SER A 62 -16.35 5.97 -25.68
N LYS A 63 -15.15 5.87 -26.26
CA LYS A 63 -14.74 6.73 -27.38
C LYS A 63 -14.83 8.25 -27.13
N ASN A 64 -14.06 8.74 -26.16
CA ASN A 64 -13.58 10.11 -26.19
C ASN A 64 -12.05 10.13 -26.16
N THR A 65 -11.46 11.09 -26.87
CA THR A 65 -10.03 11.35 -26.85
C THR A 65 -9.59 11.56 -25.40
N MET A 66 -8.63 10.77 -24.91
CA MET A 66 -8.21 10.80 -23.51
C MET A 66 -7.53 12.14 -23.18
N THR A 67 -8.35 13.11 -22.79
CA THR A 67 -7.90 14.33 -22.15
C THR A 67 -7.46 13.99 -20.73
N GLN A 68 -6.35 14.57 -20.27
CA GLN A 68 -5.88 14.32 -18.89
C GLN A 68 -6.95 14.68 -17.84
N GLN A 69 -7.88 15.60 -18.19
CA GLN A 69 -8.99 16.00 -17.35
C GLN A 69 -9.98 14.86 -17.08
N SER A 70 -10.49 14.17 -18.11
CA SER A 70 -11.47 13.09 -17.92
C SER A 70 -10.94 11.95 -17.04
N SER A 71 -9.65 11.63 -17.15
CA SER A 71 -8.99 10.64 -16.28
C SER A 71 -8.87 11.09 -14.82
N LEU A 72 -8.82 12.39 -14.54
CA LEU A 72 -8.80 12.93 -13.18
C LEU A 72 -10.21 12.96 -12.58
N ASP A 73 -11.22 13.32 -13.38
CA ASP A 73 -12.61 13.36 -12.96
C ASP A 73 -13.12 11.94 -12.61
N GLU A 74 -12.74 10.93 -13.40
CA GLU A 74 -13.06 9.52 -13.14
C GLU A 74 -12.31 8.96 -11.92
N ALA A 75 -11.05 9.35 -11.71
CA ALA A 75 -10.31 9.02 -10.49
C ALA A 75 -10.97 9.64 -9.24
N ALA A 76 -11.44 10.88 -9.31
CA ALA A 76 -12.16 11.54 -8.22
C ALA A 76 -13.49 10.84 -7.88
N ALA A 77 -14.25 10.43 -8.90
CA ALA A 77 -15.46 9.63 -8.73
C ALA A 77 -15.17 8.27 -8.07
N TYR A 78 -14.09 7.60 -8.47
CA TYR A 78 -13.66 6.34 -7.85
C TYR A 78 -13.25 6.50 -6.38
N ILE A 79 -12.49 7.56 -6.05
CA ILE A 79 -12.13 7.89 -4.66
C ILE A 79 -13.39 8.11 -3.80
N LYS A 80 -14.40 8.84 -4.30
CA LYS A 80 -15.68 9.03 -3.61
C LYS A 80 -16.38 7.69 -3.34
N LYS A 81 -16.48 6.83 -4.36
CA LYS A 81 -17.07 5.48 -4.29
C LYS A 81 -16.31 4.52 -3.37
N LEU A 82 -15.03 4.77 -3.08
CA LEU A 82 -14.27 3.99 -2.09
C LEU A 82 -14.56 4.46 -0.68
N LYS A 83 -14.61 5.78 -0.43
CA LYS A 83 -14.94 6.33 0.88
C LYS A 83 -16.31 5.87 1.36
N GLU A 84 -17.34 6.01 0.53
CA GLU A 84 -18.70 5.57 0.83
C GLU A 84 -18.75 4.08 1.24
N ARG A 85 -18.00 3.21 0.55
CA ARG A 85 -17.92 1.76 0.89
C ARG A 85 -17.17 1.49 2.20
N VAL A 86 -16.13 2.27 2.50
CA VAL A 86 -15.40 2.13 3.77
C VAL A 86 -16.33 2.51 4.93
N ASP A 87 -17.06 3.61 4.81
CA ASP A 87 -18.01 4.08 5.82
C ASP A 87 -19.15 3.05 6.04
N GLU A 88 -19.73 2.51 4.97
CA GLU A 88 -20.73 1.42 5.01
C GLU A 88 -20.19 0.17 5.75
N LEU A 89 -18.97 -0.27 5.41
CA LEU A 89 -18.35 -1.45 6.02
C LEU A 89 -18.02 -1.22 7.50
N GLN A 90 -17.57 -0.01 7.87
CA GLN A 90 -17.35 0.36 9.27
C GLN A 90 -18.65 0.39 10.06
N GLN A 91 -19.72 0.99 9.52
CA GLN A 91 -21.04 1.01 10.16
C GLN A 91 -21.60 -0.40 10.35
N LYS A 92 -21.41 -1.28 9.35
CA LYS A 92 -21.82 -2.70 9.43
C LYS A 92 -21.00 -3.47 10.47
N ARG A 93 -19.70 -3.21 10.60
CA ARG A 93 -18.85 -3.79 11.65
C ARG A 93 -19.31 -3.35 13.05
N SER A 94 -19.53 -2.05 13.24
CA SER A 94 -19.98 -1.48 14.52
C SER A 94 -21.36 -2.00 14.95
N SER A 95 -22.32 -2.08 14.03
CA SER A 95 -23.65 -2.62 14.34
C SER A 95 -23.64 -4.12 14.65
N ALA A 96 -22.83 -4.92 13.92
CA ALA A 96 -22.63 -6.33 14.25
C ALA A 96 -21.94 -6.53 15.61
N GLN A 97 -20.96 -5.68 15.96
CA GLN A 97 -20.25 -5.74 17.23
C GLN A 97 -21.15 -5.32 18.41
N LEU A 98 -22.03 -4.34 18.23
CA LEU A 98 -23.07 -3.99 19.21
C LEU A 98 -24.09 -5.12 19.41
N LEU A 99 -24.53 -5.80 18.34
CA LEU A 99 -25.40 -6.98 18.45
C LEU A 99 -24.73 -8.16 19.18
N ALA A 100 -23.43 -8.39 18.91
CA ALA A 100 -22.67 -9.46 19.55
C ALA A 100 -22.51 -9.25 21.07
N GLY A 101 -22.37 -8.00 21.52
CA GLY A 101 -22.28 -7.65 22.94
C GLY A 101 -23.50 -8.03 23.79
N MET A 102 -24.66 -8.31 23.17
CA MET A 102 -25.90 -8.69 23.86
C MET A 102 -26.11 -10.20 23.98
N ARG A 103 -25.25 -11.06 23.40
CA ARG A 103 -25.38 -12.54 23.42
C ARG A 103 -24.14 -13.25 23.99
N GLY A 104 -23.48 -12.62 24.96
CA GLY A 104 -22.19 -13.05 25.51
C GLY A 104 -22.17 -13.34 27.01
N GLY A 105 -23.25 -13.86 27.60
CA GLY A 105 -23.31 -14.16 29.03
C GLY A 105 -24.22 -15.35 29.36
N GLY A 106 -23.69 -16.58 29.30
CA GLY A 106 -24.40 -17.75 29.82
C GLY A 106 -23.94 -19.11 29.29
N GLY A 107 -23.49 -19.97 30.20
CA GLY A 107 -23.85 -21.40 30.17
C GLY A 107 -23.07 -22.36 29.27
N GLY A 108 -21.76 -22.50 29.48
CA GLY A 108 -21.02 -23.68 29.00
C GLY A 108 -21.22 -24.89 29.93
N GLY A 109 -22.42 -25.48 29.95
CA GLY A 109 -22.74 -26.66 30.78
C GLY A 109 -23.44 -27.75 29.98
N GLY A 110 -22.77 -28.88 29.77
CA GLY A 110 -23.33 -30.05 29.07
C GLY A 110 -22.87 -31.36 29.73
N ALA A 111 -23.81 -32.14 30.25
CA ALA A 111 -23.53 -33.33 31.06
C ALA A 111 -24.08 -34.64 30.42
N SER A 112 -23.16 -35.56 30.17
CA SER A 112 -23.20 -36.99 30.51
C SER A 112 -24.32 -37.96 30.03
N THR A 113 -23.91 -38.90 29.14
CA THR A 113 -24.11 -40.38 29.22
C THR A 113 -25.52 -41.00 29.07
N PRO A 114 -25.69 -42.36 28.94
CA PRO A 114 -24.73 -43.49 28.94
C PRO A 114 -24.74 -44.30 27.61
N ALA A 115 -24.22 -45.53 27.42
CA ALA A 115 -23.57 -46.56 28.27
C ALA A 115 -22.58 -47.43 27.42
N GLY A 116 -21.80 -48.35 28.02
CA GLY A 116 -21.08 -49.37 27.23
C GLY A 116 -19.87 -50.13 27.84
N THR A 117 -20.10 -50.95 28.88
CA THR A 117 -19.30 -52.16 29.24
C THR A 117 -17.87 -52.04 29.82
N THR A 118 -17.65 -52.81 30.90
CA THR A 118 -16.42 -53.08 31.70
C THR A 118 -15.34 -53.87 30.94
N THR A 119 -14.03 -53.79 31.25
CA THR A 119 -13.37 -54.46 32.41
C THR A 119 -11.88 -54.05 32.58
N THR A 120 -11.45 -53.84 33.85
CA THR A 120 -10.12 -54.15 34.49
C THR A 120 -8.79 -53.99 33.70
N SER A 121 -7.69 -53.40 34.21
CA SER A 121 -7.21 -53.29 35.62
C SER A 121 -6.02 -52.33 35.83
N SER A 122 -5.97 -51.69 37.01
CA SER A 122 -4.82 -51.30 37.87
C SER A 122 -3.47 -50.78 37.31
N GLY A 123 -3.01 -49.64 37.86
CA GLY A 123 -1.62 -49.16 37.86
C GLY A 123 -1.54 -47.63 37.63
N ALA A 124 -1.60 -46.70 38.59
CA ALA A 124 -1.07 -46.55 39.95
C ALA A 124 0.36 -45.93 40.01
N GLY A 125 0.44 -44.64 40.37
CA GLY A 125 1.67 -43.86 40.62
C GLY A 125 2.37 -43.37 39.35
N SER A 126 3.05 -42.21 39.33
CA SER A 126 3.21 -41.16 40.36
C SER A 126 3.59 -39.82 39.69
N GLU A 127 3.46 -38.72 40.44
CA GLU A 127 3.75 -37.36 39.98
C GLU A 127 5.26 -37.09 39.86
N GLU A 128 5.68 -36.44 38.77
CA GLU A 128 6.90 -35.61 38.65
C GLU A 128 6.60 -34.55 37.56
N ALA A 129 5.98 -33.41 37.91
CA ALA A 129 6.67 -32.20 38.39
C ALA A 129 7.36 -31.38 37.26
N ASP A 130 6.53 -30.71 36.48
CA ASP A 130 6.72 -29.38 35.85
C ASP A 130 8.12 -28.73 35.86
N GLU A 131 8.90 -28.87 34.78
CA GLU A 131 10.01 -27.93 34.46
C GLU A 131 10.21 -27.58 32.96
N GLU A 132 9.14 -27.58 32.15
CA GLU A 132 9.14 -27.04 30.76
C GLU A 132 8.21 -25.81 30.59
N ALA A 133 7.90 -25.13 31.70
CA ALA A 133 6.92 -24.06 31.78
C ALA A 133 7.50 -22.62 31.73
N MET A 134 8.57 -22.38 30.95
CA MET A 134 8.96 -21.00 30.60
C MET A 134 9.65 -20.83 29.23
N ALA A 135 9.29 -21.65 28.24
CA ALA A 135 9.55 -21.32 26.84
C ALA A 135 8.73 -20.07 26.46
N ALA A 136 9.33 -18.89 26.58
CA ALA A 136 8.69 -17.60 26.30
C ALA A 136 7.96 -17.64 24.94
N PRO A 137 6.77 -17.03 24.84
CA PRO A 137 5.94 -17.15 23.64
C PRO A 137 6.68 -16.62 22.41
N PRO A 138 6.47 -17.21 21.23
CA PRO A 138 7.03 -16.72 19.98
C PRO A 138 6.67 -15.25 19.76
N VAL A 139 7.69 -14.41 19.55
CA VAL A 139 7.53 -12.98 19.27
C VAL A 139 7.66 -12.76 17.77
N VAL A 140 6.78 -11.96 17.19
CA VAL A 140 6.85 -11.52 15.80
C VAL A 140 6.78 -9.99 15.79
N GLU A 141 7.79 -9.36 15.21
CA GLU A 141 7.88 -7.90 15.01
C GLU A 141 7.96 -7.61 13.51
N VAL A 142 7.24 -6.58 13.05
CA VAL A 142 7.20 -6.17 11.65
C VAL A 142 7.62 -4.71 11.56
N ARG A 143 8.76 -4.47 10.91
CA ARG A 143 9.39 -3.16 10.76
C ARG A 143 9.28 -2.69 9.32
N HIS A 144 8.92 -1.43 9.13
CA HIS A 144 8.84 -0.80 7.81
C HIS A 144 10.05 0.11 7.61
N HIS A 145 10.71 0.03 6.46
CA HIS A 145 11.79 0.95 6.11
C HIS A 145 11.24 2.24 5.49
N ASN A 146 12.04 3.30 5.55
CA ASN A 146 11.66 4.67 5.15
C ASN A 146 11.41 4.84 3.64
N ASP A 147 11.57 3.78 2.84
CA ASP A 147 11.26 3.72 1.40
C ASP A 147 9.80 3.30 1.12
N GLY A 148 9.04 2.93 2.16
CA GLY A 148 7.63 2.54 2.07
C GLY A 148 7.37 1.27 1.25
N SER A 149 8.42 0.52 0.90
CA SER A 149 8.34 -0.67 0.05
C SER A 149 9.13 -1.86 0.59
N SER A 150 10.13 -1.62 1.45
CA SER A 150 10.91 -2.68 2.10
C SER A 150 10.38 -2.97 3.50
N LEU A 151 10.16 -4.25 3.78
CA LEU A 151 9.60 -4.81 4.99
C LEU A 151 10.65 -5.71 5.66
N GLU A 152 10.85 -5.55 6.96
CA GLU A 152 11.68 -6.42 7.78
C GLU A 152 10.81 -7.13 8.82
N VAL A 153 10.70 -8.45 8.69
CA VAL A 153 9.98 -9.29 9.64
C VAL A 153 11.00 -9.99 10.53
N VAL A 154 10.92 -9.73 11.83
CA VAL A 154 11.76 -10.36 12.85
C VAL A 154 10.93 -11.34 13.65
N LEU A 155 11.30 -12.61 13.64
CA LEU A 155 10.63 -13.65 14.44
C LEU A 155 11.60 -14.20 15.48
N ILE A 156 11.17 -14.33 16.73
CA ILE A 156 11.97 -14.86 17.84
C ILE A 156 11.28 -16.10 18.39
N SER A 157 11.91 -17.27 18.25
CA SER A 157 11.42 -18.55 18.80
C SER A 157 12.33 -19.07 19.91
N SER A 158 11.83 -20.03 20.69
CA SER A 158 12.69 -20.94 21.44
C SER A 158 13.30 -21.99 20.49
N VAL A 159 14.48 -22.51 20.80
CA VAL A 159 15.03 -23.70 20.13
C VAL A 159 14.17 -24.96 20.35
N ALA A 160 13.42 -25.00 21.47
CA ALA A 160 12.50 -26.10 21.78
C ALA A 160 11.22 -26.11 20.90
N ARG A 161 10.88 -24.96 20.30
CA ARG A 161 9.71 -24.79 19.43
C ARG A 161 10.06 -23.81 18.29
N PRO A 162 10.81 -24.25 17.26
CA PRO A 162 11.19 -23.42 16.13
C PRO A 162 9.99 -23.07 15.23
N PHE A 163 10.06 -21.93 14.54
CA PHE A 163 9.09 -21.62 13.49
C PHE A 163 9.34 -22.48 12.24
N LYS A 164 8.27 -22.86 11.55
CA LYS A 164 8.34 -23.38 10.19
C LYS A 164 8.59 -22.23 9.23
N LEU A 165 9.85 -21.94 8.95
CA LEU A 165 10.22 -20.81 8.09
C LEU A 165 9.54 -20.86 6.71
N HIS A 166 9.34 -22.05 6.13
CA HIS A 166 8.61 -22.20 4.86
C HIS A 166 7.17 -21.69 4.92
N GLU A 167 6.47 -21.90 6.05
CA GLU A 167 5.08 -21.46 6.24
C GLU A 167 5.01 -19.93 6.31
N VAL A 168 5.97 -19.31 7.03
CA VAL A 168 6.13 -17.85 7.10
C VAL A 168 6.45 -17.27 5.72
N VAL A 169 7.36 -17.93 4.96
CA VAL A 169 7.72 -17.55 3.59
C VAL A 169 6.50 -17.61 2.67
N THR A 170 5.74 -18.70 2.67
CA THR A 170 4.53 -18.86 1.85
C THR A 170 3.49 -17.80 2.17
N VAL A 171 3.23 -17.49 3.44
CA VAL A 171 2.28 -16.44 3.84
C VAL A 171 2.73 -15.06 3.35
N LEU A 172 4.03 -14.75 3.42
CA LEU A 172 4.56 -13.48 2.90
C LEU A 172 4.45 -13.38 1.37
N GLU A 173 4.69 -14.47 0.65
CA GLU A 173 4.53 -14.52 -0.81
C GLU A 173 3.05 -14.44 -1.24
N GLU A 174 2.14 -15.09 -0.52
CA GLU A 174 0.68 -15.05 -0.76
C GLU A 174 0.12 -13.62 -0.58
N GLU A 175 0.57 -12.91 0.45
CA GLU A 175 0.27 -11.48 0.68
C GLU A 175 1.00 -10.53 -0.30
N GLY A 176 1.80 -11.06 -1.23
CA GLY A 176 2.42 -10.29 -2.31
C GLY A 176 3.72 -9.56 -1.93
N ALA A 177 4.44 -10.08 -0.93
CA ALA A 177 5.81 -9.67 -0.63
C ALA A 177 6.83 -10.61 -1.31
N GLU A 178 7.73 -10.05 -2.11
CA GLU A 178 8.89 -10.77 -2.66
C GLU A 178 9.98 -10.86 -1.58
N ILE A 179 10.48 -12.05 -1.29
CA ILE A 179 11.55 -12.20 -0.30
C ILE A 179 12.90 -11.94 -0.97
N ILE A 180 13.62 -10.93 -0.47
CA ILE A 180 14.97 -10.57 -0.94
C ILE A 180 16.02 -11.41 -0.21
N ASN A 181 15.85 -11.53 1.11
CA ASN A 181 16.82 -12.12 2.01
C ASN A 181 16.10 -12.73 3.21
N ALA A 182 16.52 -13.90 3.63
CA ALA A 182 16.06 -14.54 4.85
C ALA A 182 17.28 -15.06 5.60
N ASN A 183 17.51 -14.53 6.80
CA ASN A 183 18.60 -14.92 7.68
C ASN A 183 18.01 -15.55 8.95
N PHE A 184 18.78 -16.44 9.58
CA PHE A 184 18.50 -16.88 10.94
C PHE A 184 19.80 -16.92 11.75
N SER A 185 19.69 -16.59 13.03
CA SER A 185 20.78 -16.70 14.00
C SER A 185 20.27 -17.37 15.28
N VAL A 186 21.14 -18.07 15.98
CA VAL A 186 20.81 -18.76 17.23
C VAL A 186 21.64 -18.14 18.35
N ALA A 187 20.99 -17.66 19.40
CA ALA A 187 21.66 -17.15 20.60
C ALA A 187 21.11 -17.86 21.84
N GLY A 188 21.94 -18.73 22.42
CA GLY A 188 21.56 -19.56 23.56
C GLY A 188 20.36 -20.46 23.25
N ARG A 189 19.26 -20.26 23.99
CA ARG A 189 18.00 -21.03 23.82
C ARG A 189 17.00 -20.38 22.85
N LYS A 190 17.37 -19.33 22.11
CA LYS A 190 16.49 -18.62 21.18
C LYS A 190 17.02 -18.59 19.75
N ILE A 191 16.11 -18.65 18.78
CA ILE A 191 16.38 -18.48 17.35
C ILE A 191 15.74 -17.16 16.92
N PHE A 192 16.51 -16.35 16.20
CA PHE A 192 16.09 -15.08 15.62
C PHE A 192 16.08 -15.25 14.10
N TYR A 193 14.92 -15.08 13.49
CA TYR A 193 14.75 -15.05 12.05
C TYR A 193 14.59 -13.60 11.62
N THR A 194 15.28 -13.20 10.55
CA THR A 194 15.20 -11.85 9.98
C THR A 194 14.93 -12.00 8.49
N ILE A 195 13.72 -11.66 8.07
CA ILE A 195 13.28 -11.75 6.68
C ILE A 195 13.16 -10.33 6.14
N HIS A 196 13.92 -10.01 5.09
CA HIS A 196 13.77 -8.78 4.33
C HIS A 196 13.02 -9.08 3.05
N SER A 197 11.86 -8.45 2.89
CA SER A 197 11.02 -8.58 1.71
C SER A 197 10.65 -7.21 1.13
N ARG A 198 10.24 -7.19 -0.14
CA ARG A 198 9.68 -6.01 -0.80
C ARG A 198 8.23 -6.24 -1.13
N VAL A 199 7.37 -5.33 -0.71
CA VAL A 199 5.92 -5.41 -0.93
C VAL A 199 5.59 -4.78 -2.26
N TYR A 200 5.21 -5.59 -3.25
CA TYR A 200 4.81 -5.10 -4.58
C TYR A 200 3.31 -4.80 -4.68
N ARG A 201 2.53 -5.21 -3.66
CA ARG A 201 1.08 -4.97 -3.55
C ARG A 201 0.72 -4.15 -2.32
N LEU A 202 0.75 -2.84 -2.49
CA LEU A 202 0.24 -1.84 -1.54
C LEU A 202 -1.31 -1.75 -1.55
N PHE A 203 -2.02 -2.89 -1.66
CA PHE A 203 -3.43 -2.92 -2.07
C PHE A 203 -4.47 -3.19 -0.96
N ILE A 204 -4.08 -3.52 0.28
CA ILE A 204 -5.06 -3.83 1.35
C ILE A 204 -4.81 -3.10 2.69
N TYR A 205 -3.55 -2.89 3.13
CA TYR A 205 -3.30 -2.57 4.56
C TYR A 205 -3.12 -1.10 4.98
N THR A 206 -2.98 -0.13 4.07
CA THR A 206 -2.90 1.31 4.46
C THR A 206 -4.26 1.98 4.68
N SER A 207 -5.27 1.21 5.13
CA SER A 207 -6.65 1.69 5.37
C SER A 207 -7.09 1.55 6.84
N PHE A 208 -6.14 1.45 7.77
CA PHE A 208 -6.44 1.46 9.22
C PHE A 208 -5.40 2.26 10.02
N LEU A 209 -5.32 3.57 9.74
CA LEU A 209 -4.97 4.63 10.70
C LEU A 209 -5.51 5.98 10.22
#